data_AF-A0A2A5NVK3-F1
#
_entry.id   AF-A0A2A5NVK3-F1
#
_cell.length_a   1.000
_cell.length_b   1.000
_cell.length_c   1.000
_cell.angle_alpha   90.00
_cell.angle_beta   90.00
_cell.angle_gamma   90.00
#
_symmetry.space_group_name_H-M   'P 1'
#
loop_
_entity.id
_entity.type
_entity.pdbx_description
1 polymer ?
#
loop_
_entity_poly.entity_id
_entity_poly.type
_entity_poly.pdbx_seq_one_letter_code
_entity_poly.pdbx_strand_id
1 'polypeptide(L)'
;MARRRPTCAIVMNRVSLARLLLLRFGVRCPKAVTFASLRADLDRSGFTSQFVGLPGDVVDRPPLEGALRVEQSALGFELQSVDYGQARTVARATDEEEASELVRSDLRRPISEPRSITTEELTELRRSSERYLPELADRIRSSGGQVLIQLPPAIPVDRVGGPDGWLLNPFGAPFESRSLPPSALSLPSTVHPYVTEGDVLVHAQITLPWFGQPGGALRFSIADESVTIRDLLVSGALRRITVGR
;
A
#
# COMPACT_ATOMS: atom_id res chain seq x y z
N MET A 1 -31.12 -14.61 -86.23
CA MET A 1 -30.80 -13.26 -85.71
C MET A 1 -31.83 -12.91 -84.65
N ALA A 2 -31.64 -13.24 -83.38
CA ALA A 2 -30.85 -12.52 -82.36
C ALA A 2 -31.36 -11.11 -82.06
N ARG A 3 -32.01 -10.92 -80.90
CA ARG A 3 -31.76 -9.80 -79.96
C ARG A 3 -32.37 -10.07 -78.59
N ARG A 4 -31.59 -9.69 -77.58
CA ARG A 4 -31.62 -10.05 -76.15
C ARG A 4 -32.64 -9.24 -75.35
N ARG A 5 -33.12 -9.82 -74.24
CA ARG A 5 -33.79 -9.13 -73.12
C ARG A 5 -32.78 -8.89 -71.98
N PRO A 6 -32.92 -7.82 -71.17
CA PRO A 6 -31.99 -7.51 -70.09
C PRO A 6 -32.38 -8.14 -68.75
N THR A 7 -31.34 -8.37 -67.95
CA THR A 7 -31.29 -8.99 -66.62
C THR A 7 -31.67 -7.98 -65.52
N CYS A 8 -32.45 -8.41 -64.52
CA CYS A 8 -32.67 -7.69 -63.27
C CYS A 8 -31.99 -8.48 -62.14
N ALA A 9 -31.10 -7.82 -61.40
CA ALA A 9 -30.25 -8.42 -60.37
C ALA A 9 -30.95 -8.41 -59.01
N ILE A 10 -30.91 -9.55 -58.32
CA ILE A 10 -31.34 -9.74 -56.93
C ILE A 10 -30.16 -9.43 -56.01
N VAL A 11 -30.34 -8.49 -55.10
CA VAL A 11 -29.42 -8.17 -54.00
C VAL A 11 -29.75 -9.11 -52.83
N MET A 12 -28.85 -10.05 -52.52
CA MET A 12 -28.89 -10.84 -51.28
C MET A 12 -27.82 -10.36 -50.30
N ASN A 13 -28.27 -10.19 -49.07
CA ASN A 13 -27.63 -9.49 -47.95
C ASN A 13 -26.44 -10.28 -47.38
N ARG A 14 -25.24 -9.67 -47.34
CA ARG A 14 -24.00 -10.24 -46.79
C ARG A 14 -23.78 -9.83 -45.34
N VAL A 15 -24.51 -10.40 -44.39
CA VAL A 15 -24.10 -10.37 -42.97
C VAL A 15 -24.52 -11.66 -42.27
N SER A 16 -24.02 -12.80 -42.75
CA SER A 16 -24.14 -14.06 -42.01
C SER A 16 -23.02 -15.05 -42.35
N LEU A 17 -21.77 -14.54 -42.43
CA LEU A 17 -20.59 -15.38 -42.69
C LEU A 17 -19.36 -15.02 -41.84
N ALA A 18 -19.54 -14.27 -40.73
CA ALA A 18 -18.45 -13.91 -39.81
C ALA A 18 -18.41 -14.76 -38.53
N ARG A 19 -19.20 -15.84 -38.44
CA ARG A 19 -19.27 -16.72 -37.25
C ARG A 19 -18.69 -18.12 -37.44
N LEU A 20 -18.05 -18.40 -38.58
CA LEU A 20 -17.58 -19.76 -38.92
C LEU A 20 -16.14 -19.82 -39.47
N LEU A 21 -15.25 -18.90 -39.08
CA LEU A 21 -13.85 -18.93 -39.53
C LEU A 21 -12.84 -18.41 -38.48
N LEU A 22 -13.02 -18.77 -37.20
CA LEU A 22 -12.07 -18.47 -36.11
C LEU A 22 -11.64 -19.72 -35.31
N LEU A 23 -11.77 -20.92 -35.89
CA LEU A 23 -11.41 -22.19 -35.26
C LEU A 23 -10.02 -22.73 -35.65
N ARG A 24 -9.11 -21.90 -36.18
CA ARG A 24 -7.76 -22.35 -36.59
C ARG A 24 -6.56 -21.51 -36.13
N PHE A 25 -6.77 -20.54 -35.24
CA PHE A 25 -5.70 -20.00 -34.43
C PHE A 25 -6.09 -20.23 -32.99
N GLY A 26 -5.28 -20.98 -32.25
CA GLY A 26 -5.44 -21.17 -30.80
C GLY A 26 -5.17 -19.86 -30.07
N VAL A 27 -6.08 -18.89 -30.24
CA VAL A 27 -6.20 -17.76 -29.32
C VAL A 27 -6.63 -18.39 -28.01
N ARG A 28 -5.66 -18.67 -27.13
CA ARG A 28 -5.94 -18.94 -25.73
C ARG A 28 -6.79 -17.77 -25.26
N CYS A 29 -8.06 -18.01 -24.95
CA CYS A 29 -8.78 -17.09 -24.10
C CYS A 29 -7.90 -16.88 -22.86
N PRO A 30 -7.65 -15.63 -22.43
CA PRO A 30 -6.97 -15.41 -21.17
C PRO A 30 -7.71 -16.21 -20.11
N LYS A 31 -6.98 -17.03 -19.34
CA LYS A 31 -7.59 -17.73 -18.21
C LYS A 31 -8.23 -16.65 -17.33
N ALA A 32 -9.50 -16.83 -16.96
CA ALA A 32 -10.18 -15.93 -16.04
C ALA A 32 -9.29 -15.72 -14.79
N VAL A 33 -9.03 -14.47 -14.45
CA VAL A 33 -8.25 -14.14 -13.26
C VAL A 33 -9.10 -14.50 -12.06
N THR A 34 -8.54 -15.33 -11.19
CA THR A 34 -9.13 -15.68 -9.89
C THR A 34 -8.16 -15.32 -8.77
N PHE A 35 -8.64 -15.10 -7.56
CA PHE A 35 -7.83 -14.90 -6.36
C PHE A 35 -6.90 -16.09 -6.13
N ALA A 36 -7.32 -17.32 -6.44
CA ALA A 36 -6.44 -18.49 -6.39
C ALA A 36 -5.26 -18.37 -7.37
N SER A 37 -5.51 -17.88 -8.59
CA SER A 37 -4.42 -17.62 -9.56
C SER A 37 -3.54 -16.45 -9.14
N LEU A 38 -4.10 -15.38 -8.56
CA LEU A 38 -3.36 -14.24 -8.04
C LEU A 38 -2.48 -14.66 -6.85
N ARG A 39 -3.01 -15.46 -5.91
CA ARG A 39 -2.27 -16.03 -4.77
C ARG A 39 -1.03 -16.78 -5.25
N ALA A 40 -1.18 -17.65 -6.25
CA ALA A 40 -0.06 -18.37 -6.86
C ALA A 40 0.97 -17.45 -7.54
N ASP A 41 0.55 -16.33 -8.12
CA ASP A 41 1.46 -15.31 -8.67
C ASP A 41 2.22 -14.59 -7.55
N LEU A 42 1.51 -14.15 -6.52
CA LEU A 42 2.06 -13.43 -5.36
C LEU A 42 3.05 -14.30 -4.58
N ASP A 43 2.77 -15.59 -4.39
CA ASP A 43 3.69 -16.54 -3.74
C ASP A 43 5.00 -16.67 -4.52
N ARG A 44 4.93 -16.76 -5.85
CA ARG A 44 6.13 -16.79 -6.71
C ARG A 44 6.94 -15.49 -6.62
N SER A 45 6.29 -14.38 -6.29
CA SER A 45 6.93 -13.08 -6.04
C SER A 45 7.29 -12.83 -4.57
N GLY A 46 7.06 -13.79 -3.67
CA GLY A 46 7.40 -13.69 -2.25
C GLY A 46 6.38 -12.94 -1.38
N PHE A 47 5.28 -12.45 -1.95
CA PHE A 47 4.22 -11.73 -1.23
C PHE A 47 3.20 -12.70 -0.60
N THR A 48 3.62 -13.53 0.36
CA THR A 48 2.75 -14.51 1.04
C THR A 48 1.45 -13.90 1.61
N SER A 49 0.54 -14.73 2.11
CA SER A 49 -0.72 -14.30 2.76
C SER A 49 -0.52 -13.32 3.92
N GLN A 50 0.69 -13.28 4.52
CA GLN A 50 1.04 -12.28 5.52
C GLN A 50 1.21 -10.87 4.96
N PHE A 51 1.61 -10.72 3.69
CA PHE A 51 1.78 -9.41 3.04
C PHE A 51 0.53 -8.96 2.29
N VAL A 52 -0.15 -9.91 1.66
CA VAL A 52 -1.35 -9.68 0.85
C VAL A 52 -2.35 -10.78 1.14
N GLY A 53 -3.43 -10.46 1.86
CA GLY A 53 -4.53 -11.37 2.11
C GLY A 53 -5.59 -11.28 1.00
N LEU A 54 -6.00 -12.42 0.46
CA LEU A 54 -7.04 -12.52 -0.56
C LEU A 54 -8.25 -13.34 -0.08
N PRO A 55 -9.45 -13.11 -0.64
CA PRO A 55 -10.61 -13.96 -0.38
C PRO A 55 -10.30 -15.43 -0.73
N GLY A 56 -10.55 -16.33 0.23
CA GLY A 56 -10.28 -17.75 0.10
C GLY A 56 -8.89 -18.20 0.55
N ASP A 57 -8.01 -17.28 0.96
CA ASP A 57 -6.72 -17.64 1.55
C ASP A 57 -6.91 -18.40 2.88
N VAL A 58 -6.07 -19.41 3.10
CA VAL A 58 -5.93 -20.07 4.40
C VAL A 58 -4.88 -19.30 5.20
N VAL A 59 -5.32 -18.61 6.25
CA VAL A 59 -4.44 -17.84 7.13
C VAL A 59 -3.76 -18.78 8.12
N ASP A 60 -2.51 -19.11 7.86
CA ASP A 60 -1.66 -19.94 8.74
C ASP A 60 -0.87 -19.11 9.77
N ARG A 61 -0.67 -17.81 9.48
CA ARG A 61 0.03 -16.84 10.32
C ARG A 61 -0.70 -15.51 10.31
N PRO A 62 -0.60 -14.71 11.40
CA PRO A 62 -1.21 -13.39 11.43
C PRO A 62 -0.66 -12.50 10.30
N PRO A 63 -1.49 -11.67 9.66
CA PRO A 63 -1.04 -10.67 8.71
C PRO A 63 0.02 -9.75 9.31
N LEU A 64 0.91 -9.27 8.45
CA LEU A 64 1.90 -8.28 8.82
C LEU A 64 1.21 -6.92 9.08
N GLU A 65 1.74 -6.14 10.03
CA GLU A 65 1.22 -4.80 10.28
C GLU A 65 1.54 -3.87 9.11
N GLY A 66 0.51 -3.36 8.44
CA GLY A 66 0.61 -2.69 7.14
C GLY A 66 0.48 -3.63 5.95
N ALA A 67 -0.11 -4.82 6.11
CA ALA A 67 -0.42 -5.73 5.02
C ALA A 67 -1.57 -5.20 4.15
N LEU A 68 -1.54 -5.52 2.87
CA LEU A 68 -2.70 -5.34 1.99
C LEU A 68 -3.69 -6.48 2.20
N ARG A 69 -4.99 -6.18 2.08
CA ARG A 69 -6.05 -7.16 2.10
C ARG A 69 -7.13 -6.80 1.08
N VAL A 70 -7.55 -7.77 0.28
CA VAL A 70 -8.79 -7.65 -0.49
C VAL A 70 -9.92 -8.19 0.36
N GLU A 71 -10.83 -7.31 0.76
CA GLU A 71 -12.01 -7.62 1.55
C GLU A 71 -13.25 -7.63 0.65
N GLN A 72 -14.12 -8.65 0.79
CA GLN A 72 -15.39 -8.67 0.08
C GLN A 72 -16.40 -7.75 0.77
N SER A 73 -17.12 -6.95 -0.01
CA SER A 73 -18.17 -6.05 0.47
C SER A 73 -19.48 -6.25 -0.28
N ALA A 74 -20.55 -5.57 0.15
CA ALA A 74 -21.84 -5.62 -0.53
C ALA A 74 -21.82 -5.04 -1.97
N LEU A 75 -20.83 -4.19 -2.28
CA LEU A 75 -20.71 -3.48 -3.56
C LEU A 75 -19.60 -4.02 -4.47
N GLY A 76 -18.95 -5.12 -4.08
CA GLY A 76 -17.80 -5.68 -4.78
C GLY A 76 -16.66 -5.98 -3.79
N PHE A 77 -15.49 -5.42 -4.02
CA PHE A 77 -14.28 -5.65 -3.24
C PHE A 77 -13.62 -4.34 -2.83
N GLU A 78 -12.98 -4.35 -1.66
CA GLU A 78 -12.14 -3.26 -1.19
C GLU A 78 -10.71 -3.72 -1.06
N LEU A 79 -9.77 -3.03 -1.70
CA LEU A 79 -8.37 -3.14 -1.34
C LEU A 79 -8.15 -2.26 -0.10
N GLN A 80 -7.66 -2.88 0.96
CA GLN A 80 -7.41 -2.24 2.24
C GLN A 80 -5.94 -2.38 2.61
N SER A 81 -5.38 -1.37 3.26
CA SER A 81 -4.19 -1.55 4.10
C SER A 81 -4.68 -1.83 5.51
N VAL A 82 -4.07 -2.80 6.21
CA VAL A 82 -4.44 -3.21 7.57
C VAL A 82 -3.26 -2.98 8.50
N ASP A 83 -3.44 -2.16 9.53
CA ASP A 83 -2.36 -1.69 10.42
C ASP A 83 -2.86 -1.59 11.87
N TYR A 84 -2.24 -2.36 12.77
CA TYR A 84 -2.54 -2.51 14.19
C TYR A 84 -4.03 -2.65 14.51
N GLY A 85 -4.69 -3.56 13.77
CA GLY A 85 -6.10 -3.88 13.95
C GLY A 85 -7.09 -2.89 13.33
N GLN A 86 -6.60 -1.87 12.64
CA GLN A 86 -7.42 -0.95 11.84
C GLN A 86 -7.26 -1.27 10.36
N ALA A 87 -8.29 -1.00 9.57
CA ALA A 87 -8.25 -1.14 8.12
C ALA A 87 -8.61 0.19 7.45
N ARG A 88 -7.84 0.57 6.42
CA ARG A 88 -8.07 1.75 5.59
C ARG A 88 -8.28 1.32 4.14
N THR A 89 -9.41 1.70 3.55
CA THR A 89 -9.71 1.40 2.15
C THR A 89 -8.86 2.28 1.24
N VAL A 90 -7.99 1.66 0.46
CA VAL A 90 -7.12 2.36 -0.51
C VAL A 90 -7.75 2.44 -1.90
N ALA A 91 -8.53 1.43 -2.28
CA ALA A 91 -9.23 1.37 -3.56
C ALA A 91 -10.44 0.43 -3.50
N ARG A 92 -11.32 0.54 -4.49
CA ARG A 92 -12.51 -0.30 -4.63
C ARG A 92 -12.56 -0.91 -6.02
N ALA A 93 -13.08 -2.13 -6.08
CA ALA A 93 -13.31 -2.90 -7.29
C ALA A 93 -14.73 -3.46 -7.29
N THR A 94 -15.28 -3.65 -8.47
CA THR A 94 -16.63 -4.20 -8.68
C THR A 94 -16.61 -5.72 -8.83
N ASP A 95 -15.49 -6.27 -9.27
CA ASP A 95 -15.29 -7.71 -9.46
C ASP A 95 -13.88 -8.18 -9.07
N GLU A 96 -13.69 -9.50 -9.16
CA GLU A 96 -12.45 -10.20 -8.77
C GLU A 96 -11.27 -9.89 -9.72
N GLU A 97 -11.54 -9.62 -10.99
CA GLU A 97 -10.51 -9.27 -11.98
C GLU A 97 -9.97 -7.87 -11.71
N GLU A 98 -10.86 -6.90 -11.50
CA GLU A 98 -10.50 -5.54 -11.13
C GLU A 98 -9.77 -5.50 -9.78
N ALA A 99 -10.26 -6.22 -8.77
CA ALA A 99 -9.59 -6.30 -7.47
C ALA A 99 -8.17 -6.88 -7.59
N SER A 100 -8.01 -7.90 -8.42
CA SER A 100 -6.70 -8.50 -8.69
C SER A 100 -5.76 -7.53 -9.39
N GLU A 101 -6.27 -6.73 -10.32
CA GLU A 101 -5.45 -5.72 -11.01
C GLU A 101 -5.09 -4.55 -10.09
N LEU A 102 -5.97 -4.14 -9.15
CA LEU A 102 -5.64 -3.15 -8.14
C LEU A 102 -4.46 -3.58 -7.26
N VAL A 103 -4.48 -4.82 -6.74
CA VAL A 103 -3.36 -5.38 -5.97
C VAL A 103 -2.07 -5.36 -6.78
N ARG A 104 -2.14 -5.87 -8.01
CA ARG A 104 -0.96 -5.94 -8.88
C ARG A 104 -0.42 -4.56 -9.24
N SER A 105 -1.31 -3.62 -9.56
CA SER A 105 -0.96 -2.25 -9.89
C SER A 105 -0.27 -1.59 -8.71
N ASP A 106 -0.84 -1.69 -7.50
CA ASP A 106 -0.28 -1.08 -6.30
C ASP A 106 1.12 -1.62 -5.96
N LEU A 107 1.29 -2.95 -5.99
CA LEU A 107 2.58 -3.59 -5.73
C LEU A 107 3.67 -3.21 -6.75
N ARG A 108 3.29 -2.93 -8.01
CA ARG A 108 4.20 -2.57 -9.10
C ARG A 108 4.50 -1.08 -9.21
N ARG A 109 3.90 -0.22 -8.36
CA ARG A 109 4.15 1.21 -8.41
C ARG A 109 5.65 1.49 -8.22
N PRO A 110 6.27 2.30 -9.09
CA PRO A 110 7.69 2.60 -9.00
C PRO A 110 7.95 3.44 -7.75
N ILE A 111 8.82 2.92 -6.87
CA ILE A 111 9.31 3.62 -5.68
C ILE A 111 10.76 4.01 -5.94
N SER A 112 11.15 5.21 -5.52
CA SER A 112 12.53 5.65 -5.59
C SER A 112 13.46 4.69 -4.83
N GLU A 113 14.65 4.44 -5.39
CA GLU A 113 15.69 3.68 -4.68
C GLU A 113 16.00 4.32 -3.31
N PRO A 114 16.34 3.49 -2.30
CA PRO A 114 16.75 4.01 -1.00
C PRO A 114 17.93 4.98 -1.12
N ARG A 115 17.86 6.09 -0.40
CA ARG A 115 18.97 7.05 -0.28
C ARG A 115 19.97 6.53 0.75
N SER A 116 21.19 6.28 0.30
CA SER A 116 22.32 6.04 1.21
C SER A 116 22.72 7.35 1.87
N ILE A 117 22.69 7.41 3.20
CA ILE A 117 23.15 8.54 4.02
C ILE A 117 24.26 8.09 4.96
N THR A 118 25.15 9.01 5.35
CA THR A 118 26.19 8.71 6.33
C THR A 118 25.65 8.76 7.76
N THR A 119 26.41 8.22 8.72
CA THR A 119 26.07 8.33 10.14
C THR A 119 26.06 9.79 10.60
N GLU A 120 26.95 10.63 10.08
CA GLU A 120 27.01 12.07 10.38
C GLU A 120 25.77 12.79 9.86
N GLU A 121 25.35 12.50 8.63
CA GLU A 121 24.14 13.06 8.04
C GLU A 121 22.88 12.68 8.83
N LEU A 122 22.73 11.40 9.19
CA LEU A 122 21.63 10.95 10.04
C LEU A 122 21.66 11.66 11.39
N THR A 123 22.85 11.83 11.97
CA THR A 123 23.00 12.53 13.26
C THR A 123 22.54 13.98 13.14
N GLU A 124 22.84 14.66 12.04
CA GLU A 124 22.39 16.03 11.81
C GLU A 124 20.87 16.13 11.61
N LEU A 125 20.28 15.22 10.82
CA LEU A 125 18.81 15.14 10.67
C LEU A 125 18.12 14.94 12.03
N ARG A 126 18.68 14.09 12.88
CA ARG A 126 18.17 13.84 14.24
C ARG A 126 18.28 15.07 15.12
N ARG A 127 19.46 15.71 15.19
CA ARG A 127 19.65 16.96 15.96
C ARG A 127 18.68 18.05 15.52
N SER A 128 18.47 18.19 14.22
CA SER A 128 17.52 19.18 13.70
C SER A 128 16.09 18.88 14.17
N SER A 129 15.69 17.60 14.12
CA SER A 129 14.37 17.14 14.55
C SER A 129 14.17 17.23 16.07
N GLU A 130 15.21 17.02 16.87
CA GLU A 130 15.18 17.16 18.32
C GLU A 130 14.86 18.59 18.78
N ARG A 131 15.04 19.60 17.92
CA ARG A 131 14.56 20.98 18.20
C ARG A 131 13.05 21.11 17.95
N TYR A 132 12.52 20.41 16.96
CA TYR A 132 11.12 20.52 16.53
C TYR A 132 10.15 19.64 17.36
N LEU A 133 10.55 18.40 17.65
CA LEU A 133 9.67 17.40 18.25
C LEU A 133 9.21 17.72 19.69
N PRO A 134 10.02 18.31 20.59
CA PRO A 134 9.56 18.71 21.92
C PRO A 134 8.46 19.76 21.89
N GLU A 135 8.61 20.80 21.07
CA GLU A 135 7.57 21.83 20.88
C GLU A 135 6.27 21.22 20.34
N LEU A 136 6.38 20.27 19.41
CA LEU A 136 5.23 19.52 18.92
C LEU A 136 4.56 18.70 20.03
N ALA A 137 5.34 18.04 20.88
CA ALA A 137 4.81 17.26 22.00
C ALA A 137 4.05 18.15 23.00
N ASP A 138 4.55 19.35 23.30
CA ASP A 138 3.86 20.31 24.18
C ASP A 138 2.57 20.83 23.56
N ARG A 139 2.56 21.06 22.25
CA ARG A 139 1.35 21.41 21.51
C ARG A 139 0.32 20.27 21.53
N ILE A 140 0.75 19.02 21.41
CA ILE A 140 -0.13 17.83 21.54
C ILE A 140 -0.76 17.77 22.93
N ARG A 141 0.04 17.94 23.99
CA ARG A 141 -0.47 17.93 25.38
C ARG A 141 -1.48 19.06 25.61
N SER A 142 -1.23 20.23 25.02
CA SER A 142 -2.08 21.41 25.15
C SER A 142 -3.36 21.38 24.31
N SER A 143 -3.46 20.46 23.33
CA SER A 143 -4.58 20.36 22.38
C SER A 143 -5.55 19.21 22.67
N GLY A 144 -5.39 18.51 23.80
CA GLY A 144 -6.25 17.37 24.15
C GLY A 144 -5.79 16.03 23.57
N GLY A 145 -4.53 15.91 23.13
CA GLY A 145 -3.87 14.64 22.85
C GLY A 145 -3.56 14.34 21.38
N GLN A 146 -4.02 15.17 20.44
CA GLN A 146 -3.69 15.06 19.02
C GLN A 146 -3.75 16.42 18.31
N VAL A 147 -2.86 16.62 17.33
CA VAL A 147 -2.89 17.76 16.40
C VAL A 147 -2.77 17.31 14.95
N LEU A 148 -3.40 18.04 14.04
CA LEU A 148 -3.18 17.92 12.60
C LEU A 148 -2.07 18.88 12.17
N ILE A 149 -1.03 18.37 11.51
CA ILE A 149 0.16 19.14 11.14
C ILE A 149 0.70 18.75 9.77
N GLN A 150 1.45 19.66 9.15
CA GLN A 150 2.41 19.32 8.10
C GLN A 150 3.73 18.93 8.78
N LEU A 151 4.13 17.66 8.67
CA LEU A 151 5.46 17.23 9.06
C LEU A 151 6.45 17.77 8.01
N PRO A 152 7.40 18.64 8.38
CA PRO A 152 8.26 19.30 7.41
C PRO A 152 9.24 18.30 6.77
N PRO A 153 9.92 18.69 5.67
CA PRO A 153 11.04 17.92 5.13
C PRO A 153 12.19 17.81 6.13
N ALA A 154 13.10 16.88 5.87
CA ALA A 154 14.29 16.57 6.66
C ALA A 154 14.00 16.08 8.09
N ILE A 155 12.84 15.46 8.30
CA ILE A 155 12.52 14.74 9.55
C ILE A 155 12.77 13.24 9.33
N PRO A 156 13.72 12.62 10.05
CA PRO A 156 13.91 11.19 10.00
C PRO A 156 12.80 10.51 10.81
N VAL A 157 12.13 9.57 10.17
CA VAL A 157 11.05 8.76 10.74
C VAL A 157 11.32 7.30 10.47
N ASP A 158 10.68 6.41 11.21
CA ASP A 158 10.71 4.99 10.92
C ASP A 158 9.36 4.34 11.21
N ARG A 159 9.25 3.06 10.85
CA ARG A 159 8.10 2.22 11.15
C ARG A 159 8.57 0.81 11.49
N VAL A 160 7.92 0.18 12.45
CA VAL A 160 8.01 -1.26 12.69
C VAL A 160 6.83 -1.92 11.97
N GLY A 161 7.04 -2.98 11.21
CA GLY A 161 5.98 -3.69 10.50
C GLY A 161 6.36 -4.01 9.06
N GLY A 162 5.36 -4.01 8.19
CA GLY A 162 5.49 -4.04 6.74
C GLY A 162 5.55 -2.63 6.12
N PRO A 163 5.88 -2.56 4.82
CA PRO A 163 6.18 -1.31 4.14
C PRO A 163 4.96 -0.46 3.76
N ASP A 164 3.73 -1.00 3.82
CA ASP A 164 2.52 -0.41 3.22
C ASP A 164 1.48 0.08 4.24
N GLY A 165 1.87 0.24 5.52
CA GLY A 165 1.03 0.84 6.56
C GLY A 165 0.90 2.37 6.45
N TRP A 166 0.38 3.02 7.50
CA TRP A 166 0.19 4.49 7.52
C TRP A 166 0.64 5.16 8.83
N LEU A 167 1.27 4.39 9.71
CA LEU A 167 1.78 4.87 10.99
C LEU A 167 3.30 4.93 10.96
N LEU A 168 3.83 6.08 11.37
CA LEU A 168 5.26 6.38 11.50
C LEU A 168 5.56 6.85 12.93
N ASN A 169 6.81 6.69 13.36
CA ASN A 169 7.34 7.28 14.58
C ASN A 169 8.59 8.11 14.25
N PRO A 170 9.03 9.01 15.14
CA PRO A 170 10.38 9.55 15.06
C PRO A 170 11.41 8.42 14.97
N PHE A 171 12.40 8.62 14.11
CA PHE A 171 13.45 7.64 13.88
C PHE A 171 14.13 7.22 15.20
N GLY A 172 14.22 5.92 15.43
CA GLY A 172 14.88 5.34 16.60
C GLY A 172 14.05 5.40 17.88
N ALA A 173 12.76 5.71 17.82
CA ALA A 173 11.89 5.61 18.99
C ALA A 173 11.92 4.17 19.57
N PRO A 174 12.16 3.97 20.88
CA PRO A 174 12.19 2.65 21.51
C PRO A 174 10.90 1.86 21.29
N PHE A 175 10.97 0.53 21.15
CA PHE A 175 9.80 -0.30 20.87
C PHE A 175 8.71 -0.15 21.93
N GLU A 176 9.09 -0.13 23.21
CA GLU A 176 8.23 0.03 24.37
C GLU A 176 7.46 1.37 24.33
N SER A 177 8.14 2.42 23.86
CA SER A 177 7.52 3.75 23.75
C SER A 177 6.47 3.85 22.64
N ARG A 178 6.46 2.89 21.71
CA ARG A 178 5.48 2.79 20.61
C ARG A 178 4.22 2.00 20.99
N SER A 179 4.21 1.32 22.14
CA SER A 179 3.09 0.47 22.60
C SER A 179 2.49 -0.41 21.50
N LEU A 180 3.37 -1.11 20.77
CA LEU A 180 2.99 -2.01 19.69
C LEU A 180 2.70 -3.42 20.22
N PRO A 181 1.85 -4.20 19.53
CA PRO A 181 1.59 -5.58 19.92
C PRO A 181 2.83 -6.45 19.74
N PRO A 182 2.95 -7.58 20.46
CA PRO A 182 4.06 -8.53 20.28
C PRO A 182 4.20 -9.06 18.85
N SER A 183 3.11 -9.10 18.07
CA SER A 183 3.12 -9.46 16.63
C SER A 183 4.05 -8.56 15.82
N ALA A 184 4.25 -7.31 16.22
CA ALA A 184 5.14 -6.36 15.54
C ALA A 184 6.62 -6.79 15.57
N LEU A 185 7.02 -7.71 16.46
CA LEU A 185 8.35 -8.29 16.54
C LEU A 185 8.48 -9.62 15.77
N SER A 186 7.36 -10.17 15.28
CA SER A 186 7.35 -11.45 14.60
C SER A 186 7.84 -11.29 13.16
N LEU A 187 8.69 -12.21 12.69
CA LEU A 187 9.04 -12.27 11.28
C LEU A 187 7.76 -12.43 10.43
N PRO A 188 7.65 -11.73 9.28
CA PRO A 188 8.70 -11.00 8.57
C PRO A 188 8.77 -9.49 8.90
N SER A 189 8.20 -9.03 10.01
CA SER A 189 8.25 -7.62 10.42
C SER A 189 9.69 -7.11 10.56
N THR A 190 9.92 -5.88 10.08
CA THR A 190 11.23 -5.20 10.19
C THR A 190 11.06 -3.72 10.54
N VAL A 191 12.17 -3.05 10.81
CA VAL A 191 12.20 -1.58 10.92
C VAL A 191 12.49 -0.99 9.55
N HIS A 192 11.61 -0.12 9.09
CA HIS A 192 11.74 0.62 7.84
C HIS A 192 12.09 2.08 8.14
N PRO A 193 13.33 2.52 7.88
CA PRO A 193 13.74 3.89 8.09
C PRO A 193 13.47 4.77 6.86
N TYR A 194 13.06 6.01 7.12
CA TYR A 194 12.74 7.00 6.10
C TYR A 194 13.19 8.41 6.49
N VAL A 195 13.19 9.31 5.52
CA VAL A 195 13.24 10.76 5.72
C VAL A 195 12.11 11.41 4.93
N THR A 196 11.49 12.44 5.49
CA THR A 196 10.58 13.30 4.74
C THR A 196 11.38 14.16 3.74
N GLU A 197 11.03 14.08 2.46
CA GLU A 197 11.63 14.91 1.40
C GLU A 197 10.70 16.09 1.02
N GLY A 198 9.44 16.04 1.45
CA GLY A 198 8.48 17.14 1.36
C GLY A 198 7.55 17.15 2.59
N ASP A 199 6.60 18.08 2.60
CA ASP A 199 5.61 18.16 3.67
C ASP A 199 4.66 16.96 3.64
N VAL A 200 4.42 16.34 4.79
CA VAL A 200 3.49 15.22 4.95
C VAL A 200 2.38 15.58 5.94
N LEU A 201 1.12 15.57 5.50
CA LEU A 201 -0.02 15.84 6.38
C LEU A 201 -0.28 14.65 7.31
N VAL A 202 -0.14 14.87 8.62
CA VAL A 202 -0.27 13.82 9.64
C VAL A 202 -1.09 14.29 10.85
N HIS A 203 -1.82 13.34 11.45
CA HIS A 203 -2.23 13.45 12.83
C HIS A 203 -1.06 13.03 13.74
N ALA A 204 -0.49 14.01 14.44
CA ALA A 204 0.54 13.78 15.44
C ALA A 204 -0.08 13.63 16.84
N GLN A 205 0.34 12.62 17.58
CA GLN A 205 -0.15 12.32 18.92
C GLN A 205 0.95 11.68 19.78
N ILE A 206 0.78 11.70 21.09
CA ILE A 206 1.61 10.91 22.00
C ILE A 206 0.95 9.53 22.15
N THR A 207 1.73 8.48 21.94
CA THR A 207 1.27 7.10 22.06
C THR A 207 0.90 6.80 23.50
N LEU A 208 -0.32 6.33 23.74
CA LEU A 208 -0.79 5.94 25.06
C LEU A 208 -0.23 4.56 25.47
N PRO A 209 -0.12 4.27 26.77
CA PRO A 209 0.26 2.95 27.26
C PRO A 209 -0.69 1.86 26.75
N TRP A 210 -0.16 0.80 26.16
CA TRP A 210 -0.94 -0.35 25.70
C TRP A 210 -0.06 -1.60 25.59
N PHE A 211 -0.65 -2.80 25.45
CA PHE A 211 0.05 -4.09 25.38
C PHE A 211 1.11 -4.33 26.49
N GLY A 212 0.88 -3.80 27.69
CA GLY A 212 1.83 -3.89 28.80
C GLY A 212 3.07 -2.99 28.65
N GLN A 213 3.05 -2.08 27.69
CA GLN A 213 4.12 -1.13 27.40
C GLN A 213 3.75 0.29 27.87
N PRO A 214 4.74 1.12 28.23
CA PRO A 214 4.49 2.45 28.79
C PRO A 214 4.04 3.50 27.75
N GLY A 215 4.32 3.29 26.46
CA GLY A 215 4.04 4.30 25.45
C GLY A 215 4.93 5.55 25.60
N GLY A 216 4.44 6.69 25.12
CA GLY A 216 5.10 7.99 25.24
C GLY A 216 5.84 8.48 24.00
N ALA A 217 6.04 7.65 22.97
CA ALA A 217 6.57 8.13 21.69
C ALA A 217 5.57 9.02 20.96
N LEU A 218 6.07 9.99 20.21
CA LEU A 218 5.27 10.61 19.15
C LEU A 218 4.90 9.55 18.10
N ARG A 219 3.68 9.64 17.61
CA ARG A 219 3.16 8.83 16.49
C ARG A 219 2.57 9.77 15.46
N PHE A 220 2.97 9.57 14.21
CA PHE A 220 2.43 10.27 13.05
C PHE A 220 1.56 9.30 12.28
N SER A 221 0.26 9.59 12.21
CA SER A 221 -0.67 8.88 11.34
C SER A 221 -0.91 9.73 10.11
N ILE A 222 -0.73 9.17 8.91
CA ILE A 222 -1.10 9.86 7.67
C ILE A 222 -2.57 10.30 7.77
N ALA A 223 -2.83 11.58 7.51
CA ALA A 223 -4.14 12.19 7.77
C ALA A 223 -5.19 11.78 6.73
N ASP A 224 -4.81 11.68 5.47
CA ASP A 224 -5.68 11.14 4.43
C ASP A 224 -5.79 9.61 4.60
N GLU A 225 -6.99 9.11 4.82
CA GLU A 225 -7.25 7.68 5.05
C GLU A 225 -7.12 6.83 3.78
N SER A 226 -7.10 7.44 2.60
CA SER A 226 -6.83 6.74 1.33
C SER A 226 -5.33 6.63 1.01
N VAL A 227 -4.47 7.30 1.78
CA VAL A 227 -3.03 7.40 1.54
C VAL A 227 -2.26 6.51 2.51
N THR A 228 -1.30 5.76 1.96
CA THR A 228 -0.37 4.88 2.68
C THR A 228 1.07 5.39 2.59
N ILE A 229 1.99 4.75 3.31
CA ILE A 229 3.42 5.02 3.17
C ILE A 229 3.89 4.80 1.73
N ARG A 230 3.32 3.81 1.01
CA ARG A 230 3.64 3.57 -0.40
C ARG A 230 3.32 4.78 -1.27
N ASP A 231 2.21 5.46 -1.04
CA ASP A 231 1.85 6.68 -1.77
C ASP A 231 2.85 7.81 -1.54
N LEU A 232 3.32 7.97 -0.30
CA LEU A 232 4.34 8.96 0.03
C LEU A 232 5.69 8.62 -0.60
N LEU A 233 6.03 7.34 -0.74
CA LEU A 233 7.23 6.88 -1.43
C LEU A 233 7.16 7.09 -2.94
N VAL A 234 5.98 6.87 -3.53
CA VAL A 234 5.74 7.04 -4.98
C VAL A 234 5.71 8.52 -5.36
N SER A 235 5.07 9.36 -4.55
CA SER A 235 5.06 10.81 -4.75
C SER A 235 6.41 11.48 -4.47
N GLY A 236 7.28 10.81 -3.73
CA GLY A 236 8.57 11.35 -3.31
C GLY A 236 8.48 12.27 -2.09
N ALA A 237 7.34 12.36 -1.41
CA ALA A 237 7.22 13.08 -0.14
C ALA A 237 7.96 12.36 1.00
N LEU A 238 8.13 11.05 0.88
CA LEU A 238 8.93 10.21 1.77
C LEU A 238 9.98 9.46 0.96
N ARG A 239 11.16 9.25 1.55
CA ARG A 239 12.22 8.44 0.94
C ARG A 239 12.76 7.42 1.93
N ARG A 240 12.89 6.17 1.50
CA ARG A 240 13.63 5.14 2.25
C ARG A 240 15.08 5.57 2.38
N ILE A 241 15.67 5.35 3.55
CA ILE A 241 17.09 5.62 3.78
C ILE A 241 17.82 4.33 4.14
N THR A 242 19.08 4.26 3.78
CA THR A 242 20.02 3.24 4.28
C THR A 242 21.18 3.98 4.93
N VAL A 243 21.59 3.53 6.12
CA VAL A 243 22.70 4.16 6.83
C VAL A 243 23.96 3.42 6.45
N GLY A 244 24.80 4.07 5.63
CA GLY A 244 26.13 3.58 5.31
C GLY A 244 27.02 3.62 6.55
N ARG A 245 27.94 2.64 6.65
CA ARG A 245 29.05 2.73 7.60
C ARG A 245 29.98 3.88 7.24
#